data_AF-T0Z6K5-F1
#
_entry.id   AF-T0Z6K5-F1
#
_cell.length_a   1.000
_cell.length_b   1.000
_cell.length_c   1.000
_cell.angle_alpha   90.00
_cell.angle_beta   90.00
_cell.angle_gamma   90.00
#
_symmetry.space_group_name_H-M   'P 1'
#
loop_
_entity.id
_entity.type
_entity.pdbx_description
1 polymer ?
#
loop_
_entity_poly.entity_id
_entity_poly.type
_entity_poly.pdbx_seq_one_letter_code
_entity_poly.pdbx_strand_id
1 'polypeptide(L)'
;SAYLNKPCAVNQIYHDPAEISFYIAIAFALFSIGTSTAFGFELAVGAISIFLAFLLASSLFGKKAGIASAFVFALLPELFIWSRTEAVPNLLFMMFATLSFFAYSIYLRKRGPSTLAFLLFALGIAVYTRIEAALLVPIIIIVVFYDNVNVHSLKRSITK
;
A
#
# COMPACT_ATOMS: atom_id res chain seq x y z
N SER A 1 -12.66 15.66 34.03
CA SER A 1 -11.23 15.88 34.36
C SER A 1 -10.51 14.59 34.82
N ALA A 2 -10.84 13.42 34.27
CA ALA A 2 -10.22 12.14 34.68
C ALA A 2 -8.96 11.74 33.87
N TYR A 3 -8.57 12.54 32.87
CA TYR A 3 -7.42 12.27 32.00
C TYR A 3 -6.11 12.96 32.42
N LEU A 4 -6.14 13.83 33.44
CA LEU A 4 -4.98 14.64 33.86
C LEU A 4 -4.16 14.04 35.01
N ASN A 5 -4.62 12.94 35.63
CA ASN A 5 -4.04 12.41 36.87
C ASN A 5 -3.36 11.03 36.75
N LYS A 6 -3.06 10.56 35.54
CA LYS A 6 -2.09 9.47 35.38
C LYS A 6 -0.74 10.11 35.11
N PRO A 7 0.30 9.89 35.96
CA PRO A 7 1.64 10.29 35.57
C PRO A 7 1.90 9.64 34.22
N CYS A 8 2.17 10.49 33.22
CA CYS A 8 2.48 10.07 31.87
C CYS A 8 3.41 8.87 31.97
N ALA A 9 2.95 7.69 31.56
CA ALA A 9 3.83 6.55 31.46
C ALA A 9 4.82 6.90 30.33
N VAL A 10 5.94 7.54 30.70
CA VAL A 10 7.07 7.93 29.85
C VAL A 10 7.70 6.71 29.14
N ASN A 11 7.19 5.50 29.41
CA ASN A 11 7.58 4.24 28.80
C ASN A 11 6.43 3.47 28.10
N GLN A 12 5.29 4.09 27.81
CA GLN A 12 4.48 3.59 26.68
C GLN A 12 5.20 4.07 25.42
N ILE A 13 6.27 3.35 25.08
CA ILE A 13 6.84 3.23 23.75
C ILE A 13 5.78 2.54 22.88
N TYR A 14 4.59 3.13 22.81
CA TYR A 14 3.72 3.04 21.66
C TYR A 14 4.38 3.99 20.67
N HIS A 15 5.48 3.53 20.07
CA HIS A 15 5.93 4.07 18.80
C HIS A 15 4.79 3.73 17.83
N ASP A 16 3.71 4.52 17.83
CA ASP A 16 2.97 4.72 16.60
C ASP A 16 4.04 5.15 15.62
N PRO A 17 4.32 4.31 14.63
CA PRO A 17 5.55 4.47 13.91
C PRO A 17 5.50 5.83 13.20
N ALA A 18 6.63 6.55 13.21
CA ALA A 18 6.76 7.93 12.73
C ALA A 18 6.44 8.12 11.22
N GLU A 19 5.95 7.07 10.60
CA GLU A 19 5.78 6.85 9.18
C GLU A 19 4.69 7.79 8.65
N ILE A 20 3.49 7.83 9.25
CA ILE A 20 2.44 8.75 8.81
C ILE A 20 2.80 10.22 9.09
N SER A 21 3.52 10.47 10.19
CA SER A 21 3.95 11.80 10.61
C SER A 21 4.83 12.48 9.55
N PHE A 22 5.65 11.70 8.83
CA PHE A 22 6.47 12.24 7.74
C PHE A 22 5.61 12.70 6.56
N TYR A 23 4.64 11.88 6.10
CA TYR A 23 3.81 12.23 4.96
C TYR A 23 2.83 13.37 5.25
N ILE A 24 2.24 13.39 6.45
CA ILE A 24 1.36 14.49 6.86
C ILE A 24 2.15 15.79 7.08
N ALA A 25 3.40 15.72 7.55
CA ALA A 25 4.27 16.89 7.66
C ALA A 25 4.57 17.50 6.27
N ILE A 26 4.78 16.67 5.24
CA ILE A 26 4.91 17.14 3.86
C ILE A 26 3.61 17.84 3.42
N ALA A 27 2.45 17.26 3.72
CA ALA A 27 1.16 17.88 3.39
C ALA A 27 0.99 19.24 4.11
N PHE A 28 1.33 19.34 5.40
CA PHE A 28 1.30 20.59 6.14
C PHE A 28 2.29 21.63 5.62
N ALA A 29 3.47 21.21 5.17
CA ALA A 29 4.44 22.11 4.55
C ALA A 29 3.92 22.70 3.23
N LEU A 30 3.14 21.94 2.47
CA LEU A 30 2.61 22.35 1.16
C LEU A 30 1.29 23.14 1.25
N PHE A 31 0.40 22.77 2.17
CA PHE A 31 -0.99 23.27 2.24
C PHE A 31 -1.32 24.01 3.54
N SER A 32 -0.30 24.29 4.37
CA SER A 32 -0.43 24.85 5.71
C SER A 32 -0.96 23.87 6.77
N ILE A 33 -0.69 24.21 8.03
CA ILE A 33 -1.11 23.45 9.21
C ILE A 33 -2.59 23.73 9.47
N GLY A 34 -3.42 22.68 9.41
CA GLY A 34 -4.85 22.77 9.70
C GLY A 34 -5.54 21.42 9.58
N THR A 35 -6.69 21.28 10.24
CA THR A 35 -7.50 20.05 10.19
C THR A 35 -7.99 19.75 8.77
N SER A 36 -8.29 20.78 7.97
CA SER A 36 -8.64 20.64 6.56
C SER A 36 -7.54 19.95 5.75
N THR A 37 -6.27 20.28 6.00
CA THR A 37 -5.13 19.65 5.32
C THR A 37 -4.97 18.18 5.74
N ALA A 38 -5.14 17.89 7.04
CA ALA A 38 -5.06 16.52 7.56
C ALA A 38 -6.13 15.61 6.95
N PHE A 39 -7.40 16.04 6.99
CA PHE A 39 -8.50 15.30 6.36
C PHE A 39 -8.37 15.23 4.84
N GLY A 40 -7.92 16.32 4.20
CA GLY A 40 -7.68 16.36 2.76
C GLY A 40 -6.62 15.35 2.33
N PHE A 41 -5.55 15.19 3.11
CA PHE A 41 -4.51 14.19 2.89
C PHE A 41 -5.08 12.76 2.96
N GLU A 42 -5.81 12.41 4.03
CA GLU A 42 -6.42 11.08 4.19
C GLU A 42 -7.43 10.77 3.08
N LEU A 43 -8.26 11.74 2.69
CA LEU A 43 -9.19 11.61 1.57
C LEU A 43 -8.46 11.37 0.25
N ALA A 44 -7.35 12.07 0.01
CA ALA A 44 -6.53 11.86 -1.18
C ALA A 44 -5.90 10.46 -1.18
N VAL A 45 -5.36 10.00 -0.06
CA VAL A 45 -4.82 8.63 0.09
C VAL A 45 -5.90 7.58 -0.17
N GLY A 46 -7.11 7.78 0.36
CA GLY A 46 -8.26 6.90 0.10
C GLY A 46 -8.65 6.86 -1.38
N ALA A 47 -8.73 8.02 -2.04
CA ALA A 47 -9.04 8.10 -3.47
C ALA A 47 -7.96 7.42 -4.33
N ILE A 48 -6.68 7.62 -4.01
CA ILE A 48 -5.56 6.94 -4.69
C ILE A 48 -5.65 5.44 -4.48
N SER A 49 -6.01 4.98 -3.28
CA SER A 49 -6.17 3.55 -2.99
C SER A 49 -7.27 2.91 -3.83
N ILE A 50 -8.42 3.57 -3.99
CA ILE A 50 -9.49 3.12 -4.90
C ILE A 50 -8.98 3.01 -6.34
N PHE A 51 -8.22 4.01 -6.80
CA PHE A 51 -7.65 4.02 -8.15
C PHE A 51 -6.61 2.90 -8.35
N LEU A 52 -5.77 2.62 -7.35
CA LEU A 52 -4.84 1.50 -7.39
C LEU A 52 -5.56 0.14 -7.42
N ALA A 53 -6.64 -0.01 -6.66
CA ALA A 53 -7.49 -1.21 -6.70
C ALA A 53 -8.13 -1.41 -8.09
N PHE A 54 -8.57 -0.33 -8.74
CA PHE A 54 -9.01 -0.35 -10.14
C PHE A 54 -7.90 -0.84 -11.08
N LEU A 55 -6.70 -0.28 -10.97
CA LEU A 55 -5.57 -0.61 -11.85
C LEU A 55 -5.11 -2.06 -11.68
N LEU A 56 -5.03 -2.54 -10.44
CA LEU A 56 -4.67 -3.91 -10.11
C LEU A 56 -5.70 -4.91 -10.66
N ALA A 57 -6.99 -4.70 -10.39
CA ALA A 57 -8.02 -5.60 -10.90
C ALA A 57 -8.17 -5.51 -12.42
N SER A 58 -8.00 -4.32 -13.00
CA SER A 58 -7.99 -4.15 -14.46
C SER A 58 -6.80 -4.84 -15.12
N SER A 59 -5.64 -4.86 -14.46
CA SER A 59 -4.48 -5.59 -14.97
C SER A 59 -4.75 -7.08 -14.93
N LEU A 60 -5.26 -7.63 -13.83
CA LEU A 60 -5.44 -9.08 -13.69
C LEU A 60 -6.63 -9.66 -14.47
N PHE A 61 -7.80 -8.99 -14.42
CA PHE A 61 -9.08 -9.53 -14.88
C PHE A 61 -9.77 -8.68 -15.96
N GLY A 62 -9.13 -7.59 -16.37
CA GLY A 62 -9.65 -6.67 -17.40
C GLY A 62 -10.55 -5.54 -16.87
N LYS A 63 -10.88 -4.60 -17.75
CA LYS A 63 -11.48 -3.30 -17.39
C LYS A 63 -12.79 -3.39 -16.59
N LYS A 64 -13.68 -4.33 -16.92
CA LYS A 64 -14.97 -4.50 -16.23
C LYS A 64 -14.78 -4.89 -14.76
N ALA A 65 -13.85 -5.81 -14.49
CA ALA A 65 -13.51 -6.22 -13.14
C ALA A 65 -12.87 -5.09 -12.34
N GLY A 66 -12.05 -4.25 -12.98
CA GLY A 66 -11.51 -3.04 -12.36
C GLY A 66 -12.58 -2.05 -11.91
N ILE A 67 -13.57 -1.77 -12.77
CA ILE A 67 -14.68 -0.87 -12.38
C ILE A 67 -15.46 -1.45 -11.20
N ALA A 68 -15.74 -2.77 -11.23
CA ALA A 68 -16.42 -3.45 -10.14
C ALA A 68 -15.59 -3.40 -8.84
N SER A 69 -14.28 -3.66 -8.89
CA SER A 69 -13.42 -3.59 -7.70
C SER A 69 -13.35 -2.19 -7.12
N ALA A 70 -13.23 -1.17 -7.98
CA ALA A 70 -13.21 0.23 -7.55
C ALA A 70 -14.51 0.62 -6.84
N PHE A 71 -15.65 0.19 -7.40
CA PHE A 71 -16.96 0.45 -6.82
C PHE A 71 -17.13 -0.24 -5.47
N VAL A 72 -16.78 -1.53 -5.38
CA VAL A 72 -16.84 -2.28 -4.11
C VAL A 72 -15.92 -1.64 -3.08
N PHE A 73 -14.68 -1.30 -3.46
CA PHE A 73 -13.71 -0.71 -2.55
C PHE A 73 -14.13 0.69 -2.06
N ALA A 74 -14.73 1.49 -2.94
CA ALA A 74 -15.28 2.80 -2.58
C ALA A 74 -16.50 2.71 -1.64
N LEU A 75 -17.21 1.58 -1.63
CA LEU A 75 -18.34 1.33 -0.74
C LEU A 75 -17.96 0.64 0.58
N LEU A 76 -16.69 0.23 0.75
CA LEU A 76 -16.26 -0.41 1.99
C LEU A 76 -16.39 0.58 3.16
N PRO A 77 -17.14 0.23 4.22
CA PRO A 77 -17.33 1.10 5.38
C PRO A 77 -16.00 1.45 6.05
N GLU A 78 -15.04 0.53 5.98
CA GLU A 78 -13.69 0.72 6.48
C GLU A 78 -13.00 1.95 5.88
N LEU A 79 -13.18 2.19 4.57
CA LEU A 79 -12.61 3.35 3.90
C LEU A 79 -13.26 4.67 4.38
N PHE A 80 -14.57 4.66 4.67
CA PHE A 80 -15.29 5.83 5.19
C PHE A 80 -14.93 6.15 6.64
N ILE A 81 -14.72 5.13 7.46
CA ILE A 81 -14.33 5.30 8.86
C ILE A 81 -12.91 5.86 8.92
N TRP A 82 -11.95 5.21 8.25
CA TRP A 82 -10.54 5.60 8.35
C TRP A 82 -10.22 6.90 7.61
N SER A 83 -10.89 7.22 6.50
CA SER A 83 -10.69 8.50 5.80
C SER A 83 -11.18 9.73 6.57
N ARG A 84 -11.95 9.52 7.65
CA ARG A 84 -12.49 10.58 8.52
C ARG A 84 -11.87 10.60 9.92
N THR A 85 -10.90 9.74 10.19
CA THR A 85 -10.12 9.75 11.43
C THR A 85 -8.73 10.28 11.14
N GLU A 86 -8.30 11.30 11.88
CA GLU A 86 -6.94 11.82 11.75
C GLU A 86 -5.93 10.78 12.26
N ALA A 87 -4.85 10.58 11.52
CA ALA A 87 -3.61 9.94 11.96
C ALA A 87 -3.67 8.42 12.24
N VAL A 88 -4.37 7.64 11.39
CA VAL A 88 -4.30 6.17 11.45
C VAL A 88 -3.50 5.63 10.26
N PRO A 89 -2.37 4.92 10.46
CA PRO A 89 -1.49 4.47 9.38
C PRO A 89 -2.12 3.42 8.44
N ASN A 90 -3.32 2.90 8.76
CA ASN A 90 -3.96 1.80 8.04
C ASN A 90 -4.23 2.13 6.57
N LEU A 91 -4.72 3.33 6.26
CA LEU A 91 -5.12 3.69 4.90
C LEU A 91 -3.91 3.83 3.98
N LEU A 92 -2.86 4.48 4.48
CA LEU A 92 -1.59 4.65 3.77
C LEU A 92 -0.88 3.30 3.54
N PHE A 93 -0.89 2.43 4.54
CA PHE A 93 -0.41 1.06 4.39
C PHE A 93 -1.17 0.29 3.30
N MET A 94 -2.51 0.34 3.30
CA MET A 94 -3.33 -0.30 2.27
C MET A 94 -3.00 0.22 0.87
N MET A 95 -2.78 1.53 0.72
CA MET A 95 -2.36 2.15 -0.53
C MET A 95 -1.05 1.56 -1.05
N PHE A 96 0.01 1.54 -0.21
CA PHE A 96 1.32 1.04 -0.61
C PHE A 96 1.37 -0.48 -0.78
N ALA A 97 0.61 -1.24 0.01
CA ALA A 97 0.44 -2.68 -0.19
C ALA A 97 -0.21 -2.97 -1.56
N THR A 98 -1.27 -2.25 -1.92
CA THR A 98 -1.94 -2.39 -3.22
C THR A 98 -1.01 -1.98 -4.36
N LEU A 99 -0.22 -0.92 -4.18
CA LEU A 99 0.82 -0.51 -5.12
C LEU A 99 1.87 -1.61 -5.33
N SER A 100 2.27 -2.31 -4.27
CA SER A 100 3.23 -3.42 -4.32
C SER A 100 2.70 -4.59 -5.16
N PHE A 101 1.43 -4.98 -4.97
CA PHE A 101 0.78 -5.98 -5.80
C PHE A 101 0.64 -5.53 -7.26
N PHE A 102 0.33 -4.25 -7.49
CA PHE A 102 0.25 -3.71 -8.84
C PHE A 102 1.60 -3.71 -9.54
N ALA A 103 2.66 -3.25 -8.87
CA ALA A 103 4.04 -3.30 -9.36
C ALA A 103 4.46 -4.73 -9.68
N TYR A 104 4.08 -5.69 -8.83
CA TYR A 104 4.30 -7.10 -9.06
C TYR A 104 3.59 -7.60 -10.35
N SER A 105 2.32 -7.20 -10.55
CA SER A 105 1.58 -7.54 -11.77
C SER A 105 2.25 -6.99 -13.04
N ILE A 106 2.88 -5.81 -12.97
CA ILE A 106 3.65 -5.24 -14.08
C ILE A 106 4.93 -6.05 -14.33
N TYR A 107 5.66 -6.40 -13.26
CA TYR A 107 6.88 -7.19 -13.34
C TYR A 107 6.64 -8.55 -14.01
N LEU A 108 5.52 -9.20 -13.68
CA LEU A 108 5.12 -10.47 -14.32
C LEU A 108 4.96 -10.35 -15.85
N ARG A 109 4.44 -9.21 -16.32
CA ARG A 109 4.20 -8.96 -17.75
C ARG A 109 5.45 -8.55 -18.51
N LYS A 110 6.30 -7.74 -17.88
CA LYS A 110 7.51 -7.20 -18.46
C LYS A 110 8.66 -7.41 -17.48
N ARG A 111 9.33 -8.56 -17.59
CA ARG A 111 10.49 -8.85 -16.74
C ARG A 111 11.68 -8.00 -17.19
N GLY A 112 11.92 -6.90 -16.47
CA GLY A 112 13.08 -6.04 -16.66
C GLY A 112 13.64 -5.48 -15.34
N PRO A 113 14.86 -4.93 -15.36
CA PRO A 113 15.47 -4.33 -14.17
C PRO A 113 14.68 -3.12 -13.66
N SER A 114 14.10 -2.31 -14.57
CA SER A 114 13.27 -1.16 -14.21
C SER A 114 12.00 -1.57 -13.46
N THR A 115 11.30 -2.62 -13.92
CA THR A 115 10.10 -3.14 -13.26
C THR A 115 10.41 -3.84 -11.94
N LEU A 116 11.59 -4.49 -11.82
CA LEU A 116 12.06 -5.05 -10.56
C LEU A 116 12.35 -3.93 -9.55
N ALA A 117 13.04 -2.88 -9.97
CA ALA A 117 13.32 -1.72 -9.12
C ALA A 117 12.02 -1.05 -8.66
N PHE A 118 11.02 -0.92 -9.53
CA PHE A 118 9.71 -0.41 -9.15
C PHE A 118 8.99 -1.29 -8.12
N LEU A 119 9.05 -2.63 -8.29
CA LEU A 119 8.51 -3.58 -7.31
C LEU A 119 9.22 -3.47 -5.96
N LEU A 120 10.55 -3.47 -5.95
CA LEU A 120 11.35 -3.35 -4.73
C LEU A 120 11.12 -2.01 -4.03
N PHE A 121 10.95 -0.92 -4.79
CA PHE A 121 10.61 0.38 -4.26
C PHE A 121 9.21 0.39 -3.62
N ALA A 122 8.20 -0.12 -4.32
CA ALA A 122 6.83 -0.21 -3.81
C ALA A 122 6.75 -1.10 -2.55
N LEU A 123 7.45 -2.23 -2.55
CA LEU A 123 7.52 -3.13 -1.41
C LEU A 123 8.29 -2.50 -0.24
N GLY A 124 9.41 -1.83 -0.52
CA GLY A 124 10.22 -1.14 0.47
C GLY A 124 9.44 -0.04 1.18
N ILE A 125 8.66 0.76 0.43
CA ILE A 125 7.82 1.80 1.03
C ILE A 125 6.66 1.18 1.84
N ALA A 126 6.07 0.06 1.39
CA ALA A 126 5.05 -0.63 2.15
C ALA A 126 5.57 -1.16 3.50
N VAL A 127 6.76 -1.79 3.50
CA VAL A 127 7.44 -2.27 4.73
C VAL A 127 7.86 -1.10 5.61
N TYR A 128 8.31 -0.01 5.01
CA TYR A 128 8.61 1.22 5.75
C TYR A 128 7.37 1.80 6.40
N THR A 129 6.18 1.70 5.80
CA THR A 129 4.94 2.22 6.40
C THR A 129 4.29 1.31 7.42
N ARG A 130 4.68 0.04 7.49
CA ARG A 130 4.20 -0.93 8.48
C ARG A 130 5.02 -2.20 8.43
N ILE A 131 5.48 -2.67 9.59
CA ILE A 131 6.24 -3.91 9.69
C ILE A 131 5.45 -5.15 9.26
N GLU A 132 4.11 -5.11 9.33
CA GLU A 132 3.23 -6.16 8.84
C GLU A 132 3.39 -6.39 7.33
N ALA A 133 3.80 -5.37 6.57
CA ALA A 133 4.13 -5.54 5.16
C ALA A 133 5.38 -6.41 4.94
N ALA A 134 6.19 -6.65 5.97
CA ALA A 134 7.31 -7.59 5.88
C ALA A 134 6.84 -9.00 5.51
N LEU A 135 5.57 -9.36 5.79
CA LEU A 135 4.96 -10.61 5.33
C LEU A 135 4.81 -10.69 3.80
N LEU A 136 4.72 -9.55 3.11
CA LEU A 136 4.66 -9.52 1.63
C LEU A 136 6.00 -9.91 0.99
N VAL A 137 7.12 -9.67 1.68
CA VAL A 137 8.46 -9.98 1.17
C VAL A 137 8.64 -11.48 0.88
N PRO A 138 8.45 -12.42 1.82
CA PRO A 138 8.59 -13.85 1.53
C PRO A 138 7.55 -14.33 0.52
N ILE A 139 6.33 -13.78 0.52
CA ILE A 139 5.30 -14.13 -0.47
C ILE A 139 5.80 -13.78 -1.87
N ILE A 140 6.24 -12.55 -2.10
CA ILE A 140 6.73 -12.10 -3.41
C ILE A 140 7.96 -12.90 -3.83
N ILE A 141 8.89 -13.18 -2.91
CA ILE A 141 10.06 -14.02 -3.19
C ILE A 141 9.62 -15.41 -3.67
N ILE A 142 8.76 -16.09 -2.93
CA ILE A 142 8.27 -17.43 -3.28
C ILE A 142 7.63 -17.43 -4.66
N VAL A 143 6.74 -16.48 -4.93
CA VAL A 143 6.05 -16.44 -6.23
C VAL A 143 7.03 -16.11 -7.37
N VAL A 144 7.97 -15.17 -7.19
CA VAL A 144 9.01 -14.88 -8.19
C VAL A 144 9.89 -16.11 -8.46
N PHE A 145 10.28 -16.86 -7.43
CA PHE A 145 11.05 -18.10 -7.59
C PHE A 145 10.28 -19.17 -8.36
N TYR A 146 9.03 -19.42 -7.97
CA TYR A 146 8.17 -20.40 -8.64
C TYR A 146 7.98 -20.07 -10.12
N ASP A 147 7.76 -18.79 -10.42
CA ASP A 147 7.51 -18.31 -11.77
C ASP A 147 8.78 -18.33 -12.65
N ASN A 148 9.98 -18.29 -12.05
CA ASN A 148 11.25 -18.52 -12.77
C ASN A 148 11.48 -20.00 -13.10
N VAL A 149 11.14 -20.90 -12.19
CA VAL A 149 11.26 -22.35 -12.40
C VAL A 149 10.35 -22.81 -13.54
N ASN A 150 9.11 -22.32 -13.59
CA ASN A 150 8.13 -22.75 -14.59
C ASN A 150 8.48 -22.28 -16.01
N VAL A 151 8.99 -21.06 -16.16
CA VAL A 151 9.43 -20.52 -17.47
C VAL A 151 10.65 -21.28 -18.01
N HIS A 152 11.58 -21.69 -17.15
CA HIS A 152 12.73 -22.49 -17.56
C HIS A 152 12.35 -23.93 -17.95
N SER A 153 11.33 -24.52 -17.34
CA SER A 153 10.84 -25.86 -17.69
C SER A 153 10.22 -25.89 -19.09
N LEU A 154 9.39 -24.88 -19.42
CA LEU A 154 8.73 -24.75 -20.73
C LEU A 154 9.75 -24.56 -21.87
N LYS A 155 10.78 -23.73 -21.67
CA LYS A 155 11.83 -23.54 -22.68
C LYS A 155 12.61 -24.82 -22.99
N ARG A 156 12.88 -25.67 -22.00
CA ARG A 156 13.56 -26.97 -22.21
C ARG A 156 12.71 -28.01 -22.94
N SER A 157 11.39 -27.94 -22.84
CA SER A 157 10.50 -28.88 -23.51
C SER A 157 10.33 -28.61 -25.01
N ILE A 158 10.55 -27.38 -25.46
CA ILE A 158 10.41 -26.98 -26.88
C ILE A 158 11.72 -27.19 -27.67
N THR A 159 12.85 -27.37 -26.98
CA THR A 159 14.17 -27.58 -27.60
C THR A 159 14.59 -29.06 -27.70
N LYS A 160 13.70 -29.99 -27.37
CA LYS A 160 13.85 -31.42 -27.63
C LYS A 160 12.88 -31.82 -28.74
#